data_AF-A0A7X3IMJ1-F1
#
_entry.id   AF-A0A7X3IMJ1-F1
#
_cell.length_a   1.000
_cell.length_b   1.000
_cell.length_c   1.000
_cell.angle_alpha   90.00
_cell.angle_beta   90.00
_cell.angle_gamma   90.00
#
_symmetry.space_group_name_H-M   'P 1'
#
loop_
_entity.id
_entity.type
_entity.pdbx_description
1 polymer ?
#
loop_
_entity_poly.entity_id
_entity_poly.type
_entity_poly.pdbx_seq_one_letter_code
_entity_poly.pdbx_strand_id
1 'polypeptide(L)'
;MSKVKLSELPNDALLSYEDAHFTVSPGELRQRIEDGEDLVEHTWYVASEQRWKPDAKQMLREYIEIQYEEMYEDWDDRAYDCLKQEHYDRIQAVLDKAFSSDHATKYWMLDGPEVIID
;
A
#
# COMPACT_ATOMS: atom_id res chain seq x y z
N MET A 1 -2.55 -14.09 16.04
CA MET A 1 -3.56 -13.52 15.13
C MET A 1 -4.88 -14.21 15.42
N SER A 2 -5.99 -13.48 15.39
CA SER A 2 -7.32 -14.08 15.46
C SER A 2 -7.61 -14.84 14.17
N LYS A 3 -8.50 -15.84 14.25
CA LYS A 3 -8.98 -16.59 13.09
C LYS A 3 -10.48 -16.35 12.91
N VAL A 4 -10.94 -16.37 11.67
CA VAL A 4 -12.36 -16.22 11.30
C VAL A 4 -12.71 -17.22 10.21
N LYS A 5 -13.94 -17.74 10.23
CA LYS A 5 -14.41 -18.65 9.19
C LYS A 5 -14.80 -17.89 7.93
N LEU A 6 -14.55 -18.48 6.77
CA LEU A 6 -14.96 -17.92 5.49
C LEU A 6 -16.47 -17.73 5.44
N SER A 7 -17.25 -18.65 6.00
CA SER A 7 -18.72 -18.57 6.07
C SER A 7 -19.26 -17.42 6.94
N GLU A 8 -18.46 -16.93 7.89
CA GLU A 8 -18.84 -15.87 8.83
C GLU A 8 -18.52 -14.46 8.32
N LEU A 9 -17.75 -14.36 7.23
CA LEU A 9 -17.34 -13.07 6.67
C LEU A 9 -18.43 -12.44 5.80
N PRO A 10 -18.59 -11.11 5.86
CA PRO A 10 -19.49 -10.39 4.97
C PRO A 10 -18.92 -10.40 3.55
N ASN A 11 -19.79 -10.48 2.54
CA ASN A 11 -19.36 -10.64 1.14
C ASN A 11 -18.61 -9.41 0.57
N ASP A 12 -18.59 -8.28 1.25
CA ASP A 12 -17.82 -7.09 0.88
C ASP A 12 -16.42 -7.05 1.52
N ALA A 13 -16.07 -8.03 2.36
CA ALA A 13 -14.71 -8.19 2.87
C ALA A 13 -13.73 -8.42 1.71
N LEU A 14 -12.52 -7.86 1.82
CA LEU A 14 -11.43 -8.14 0.90
C LEU A 14 -10.57 -9.27 1.47
N LEU A 15 -10.34 -10.29 0.67
CA LEU A 15 -9.49 -11.43 1.02
C LEU A 15 -8.29 -11.48 0.09
N SER A 16 -7.13 -11.81 0.65
CA SER A 16 -5.90 -12.01 -0.12
C SER A 16 -4.93 -12.91 0.67
N TYR A 17 -3.83 -13.29 0.04
CA TYR A 17 -2.75 -14.08 0.63
C TYR A 17 -1.38 -13.49 0.22
N GLU A 18 -0.30 -13.90 0.87
CA GLU A 18 1.01 -13.21 0.84
C GLU A 18 1.55 -12.96 -0.58
N ASP A 19 1.41 -13.93 -1.49
CA ASP A 19 1.91 -13.84 -2.87
C ASP A 19 0.83 -13.44 -3.89
N ALA A 20 -0.36 -13.08 -3.44
CA ALA A 20 -1.45 -12.72 -4.34
C ALA A 20 -1.25 -11.30 -4.90
N HIS A 21 -1.49 -11.13 -6.20
CA HIS A 21 -1.59 -9.82 -6.85
C HIS A 21 -3.04 -9.34 -7.01
N PHE A 22 -3.95 -9.90 -6.21
CA PHE A 22 -5.36 -9.57 -6.27
C PHE A 22 -6.02 -9.73 -4.90
N THR A 23 -7.22 -9.16 -4.80
CA THR A 23 -8.15 -9.40 -3.70
C THR A 23 -9.43 -10.04 -4.26
N VAL A 24 -10.10 -10.87 -3.48
CA VAL A 24 -11.42 -11.42 -3.79
C VAL A 24 -12.36 -11.23 -2.61
N SER A 25 -13.66 -11.20 -2.90
CA SER A 25 -14.68 -11.36 -1.87
C SER A 25 -14.75 -12.79 -1.34
N PRO A 26 -15.33 -13.03 -0.16
CA PRO A 26 -15.63 -14.38 0.31
C PRO A 26 -16.45 -15.21 -0.68
N GLY A 27 -17.42 -14.59 -1.37
CA GLY A 27 -18.23 -15.26 -2.38
C GLY A 27 -17.43 -15.70 -3.61
N GLU A 28 -16.56 -14.84 -4.13
CA GLU A 28 -15.68 -15.17 -5.25
C GLU A 28 -14.67 -16.26 -4.87
N LEU A 29 -14.12 -16.22 -3.65
CA LEU A 29 -13.22 -17.28 -3.18
C LEU A 29 -13.91 -18.64 -3.16
N ARG A 30 -15.13 -18.73 -2.60
CA ARG A 30 -15.92 -19.98 -2.62
C ARG A 30 -16.15 -20.46 -4.05
N GLN A 31 -16.57 -19.57 -4.95
CA GLN A 31 -16.82 -19.94 -6.34
C GLN A 31 -15.56 -20.48 -7.04
N ARG A 32 -14.40 -19.84 -6.86
CA ARG A 32 -13.15 -20.29 -7.50
C ARG A 32 -12.67 -21.65 -6.98
N ILE A 33 -12.86 -21.91 -5.69
CA ILE A 33 -12.57 -23.22 -5.10
C ILE A 33 -13.52 -24.28 -5.69
N GLU A 34 -14.82 -23.97 -5.82
CA GLU A 34 -15.79 -24.86 -6.46
C GLU A 34 -15.48 -25.11 -7.94
N ASP A 35 -14.96 -24.11 -8.63
CA ASP A 35 -14.49 -24.18 -10.03
C ASP A 35 -13.18 -24.99 -10.17
N GLY A 36 -12.56 -25.39 -9.05
CA GLY A 36 -11.39 -26.25 -8.99
C GLY A 36 -10.05 -25.52 -9.01
N GLU A 37 -10.02 -24.21 -8.73
CA GLU A 37 -8.76 -23.49 -8.51
C GLU A 37 -8.10 -23.95 -7.20
N ASP A 38 -6.78 -24.16 -7.24
CA ASP A 38 -5.98 -24.63 -6.10
C ASP A 38 -5.66 -23.50 -5.11
N LEU A 39 -6.72 -22.94 -4.52
CA LEU A 39 -6.65 -21.80 -3.61
C LEU A 39 -6.69 -22.20 -2.13
N VAL A 40 -7.02 -23.46 -1.84
CA VAL A 40 -7.20 -23.96 -0.46
C VAL A 40 -5.86 -24.15 0.25
N GLU A 41 -4.77 -24.36 -0.48
CA GLU A 41 -3.43 -24.52 0.09
C GLU A 41 -2.82 -23.19 0.57
N HIS A 42 -3.38 -22.05 0.17
CA HIS A 42 -2.90 -20.74 0.58
C HIS A 42 -3.45 -20.34 1.96
N THR A 43 -2.63 -19.61 2.72
CA THR A 43 -3.08 -18.98 3.97
C THR A 43 -3.73 -17.65 3.65
N TRP A 44 -5.06 -17.60 3.76
CA TRP A 44 -5.86 -16.40 3.46
C TRP A 44 -5.98 -15.49 4.67
N TYR A 45 -6.07 -14.19 4.41
CA TYR A 45 -6.27 -13.15 5.40
C TYR A 45 -7.36 -12.20 4.96
N VAL A 46 -8.05 -11.60 5.93
CA VAL A 46 -8.82 -10.38 5.67
C VAL A 46 -7.83 -9.26 5.41
N ALA A 47 -7.95 -8.63 4.25
CA ALA A 47 -7.09 -7.56 3.79
C ALA A 47 -7.77 -6.19 3.97
N SER A 48 -6.97 -5.16 4.24
CA SER A 48 -7.42 -3.77 4.25
C SER A 48 -6.91 -3.03 3.01
N GLU A 49 -7.80 -2.32 2.30
CA GLU A 49 -7.37 -1.42 1.23
C GLU A 49 -6.62 -0.23 1.84
N GLN A 50 -5.47 0.07 1.26
CA GLN A 50 -4.64 1.22 1.60
C GLN A 50 -4.41 2.08 0.36
N ARG A 51 -4.19 3.36 0.61
CA ARG A 51 -3.87 4.33 -0.43
C ARG A 51 -2.61 5.10 -0.09
N TRP A 52 -1.58 4.87 -0.88
CA TRP A 52 -0.36 5.65 -0.86
C TRP A 52 -0.55 6.92 -1.72
N LYS A 53 0.06 8.02 -1.29
CA LYS A 53 0.12 9.26 -2.07
C LYS A 53 1.55 9.79 -2.06
N PRO A 54 2.05 10.30 -3.18
CA PRO A 54 3.35 10.94 -3.21
C PRO A 54 3.32 12.26 -2.43
N ASP A 55 4.39 12.56 -1.71
CA ASP A 55 4.60 13.82 -1.00
C ASP A 55 5.96 14.42 -1.41
N ALA A 56 5.93 15.50 -2.18
CA ALA A 56 7.12 16.17 -2.68
C ALA A 56 8.00 16.74 -1.56
N LYS A 57 7.39 17.20 -0.46
CA LYS A 57 8.12 17.79 0.67
C LYS A 57 8.84 16.70 1.45
N GLN A 58 8.16 15.58 1.73
CA GLN A 58 8.78 14.42 2.36
C GLN A 58 9.90 13.85 1.49
N MET A 59 9.68 13.68 0.19
CA MET A 59 10.68 13.17 -0.76
C MET A 59 11.97 14.03 -0.75
N LEU A 60 11.84 15.35 -0.81
CA LEU A 60 13.01 16.24 -0.79
C LEU A 60 13.69 16.27 0.58
N ARG A 61 12.91 16.19 1.67
CA ARG A 61 13.45 16.10 3.03
C ARG A 61 14.30 14.84 3.20
N GLU A 62 13.74 13.68 2.86
CA GLU A 62 14.46 12.40 2.93
C GLU A 62 15.72 12.42 2.07
N TYR A 63 15.66 13.02 0.87
CA TYR A 63 16.84 13.19 0.03
C TYR A 63 17.93 14.02 0.70
N ILE A 64 17.60 15.19 1.27
CA ILE A 64 18.56 16.05 1.97
C ILE A 64 19.14 15.34 3.20
N GLU A 65 18.31 14.67 3.99
CA GLU A 65 18.72 13.91 5.18
C GLU A 65 19.72 12.80 4.82
N ILE A 66 19.51 12.07 3.72
CA ILE A 66 20.44 11.04 3.24
C ILE A 66 21.80 11.64 2.84
N GLN A 67 21.83 12.86 2.29
CA GLN A 67 23.08 13.51 1.92
C GLN A 67 23.85 14.11 3.11
N TYR A 68 23.17 14.35 4.24
CA TYR A 68 23.75 15.06 5.39
C TYR A 68 25.00 14.37 5.95
N GLU A 69 25.05 13.04 5.92
CA GLU A 69 26.19 12.27 6.46
C GLU A 69 27.54 12.63 5.80
N GLU A 70 27.52 13.10 4.55
CA GLU A 70 28.72 13.47 3.78
C GLU A 70 29.01 14.98 3.80
N MET A 71 28.18 15.76 4.50
CA MET A 71 28.22 17.23 4.47
C MET A 71 28.69 17.81 5.80
N TYR A 72 29.01 19.11 5.79
CA TYR A 72 29.34 19.83 7.00
C TYR A 72 28.07 20.22 7.77
N GLU A 73 28.23 20.47 9.07
CA GLU A 73 27.16 20.92 9.98
C GLU A 73 26.39 22.12 9.39
N ASP A 74 25.06 22.12 9.58
CA ASP A 74 24.10 23.13 9.10
C ASP A 74 23.99 23.27 7.55
N TRP A 75 24.57 22.35 6.79
CA TRP A 75 24.43 22.36 5.33
C TRP A 75 22.98 22.11 4.88
N ASP A 76 22.26 21.24 5.57
CA ASP A 76 20.87 20.89 5.31
C ASP A 76 19.93 22.08 5.48
N ASP A 77 20.11 22.89 6.54
CA ASP A 77 19.37 24.15 6.73
C ASP A 77 19.53 25.08 5.51
N ARG A 78 20.76 25.21 5.00
CA ARG A 78 21.03 26.02 3.80
C ARG A 78 20.39 25.41 2.54
N ALA A 79 20.34 24.08 2.45
CA ALA A 79 19.65 23.39 1.37
C ALA A 79 18.14 23.64 1.43
N TYR A 80 17.53 23.61 2.62
CA TYR A 80 16.12 23.92 2.82
C TYR A 80 15.79 25.40 2.52
N ASP A 81 16.68 26.34 2.84
CA ASP A 81 16.51 27.76 2.50
C ASP A 81 16.39 28.02 0.99
N CYS A 82 16.96 27.13 0.17
CA CYS A 82 16.85 27.21 -1.29
C CYS A 82 15.48 26.73 -1.79
N LEU A 83 14.74 25.96 -1.01
CA LEU A 83 13.47 25.35 -1.37
C LEU A 83 12.28 26.20 -0.91
N LYS A 84 11.67 26.90 -1.86
CA LYS A 84 10.44 27.67 -1.65
C LYS A 84 9.20 26.83 -1.91
N GLN A 85 8.05 27.28 -1.38
CA GLN A 85 6.74 26.64 -1.59
C GLN A 85 6.46 26.33 -3.08
N GLU A 86 6.78 27.27 -3.98
CA GLU A 86 6.58 27.11 -5.43
C GLU A 86 7.34 25.92 -6.03
N HIS A 87 8.48 25.52 -5.45
CA HIS A 87 9.24 24.36 -5.91
C HIS A 87 8.53 23.06 -5.51
N TYR A 88 8.06 22.99 -4.26
CA TYR A 88 7.28 21.85 -3.77
C TYR A 88 6.00 21.68 -4.57
N ASP A 89 5.27 22.76 -4.83
CA ASP A 89 4.00 22.72 -5.57
C ASP A 89 4.20 22.19 -7.00
N ARG A 90 5.27 22.64 -7.67
CA ARG A 90 5.60 22.18 -9.04
C ARG A 90 5.98 20.71 -9.09
N ILE A 91 6.76 20.24 -8.12
CA ILE A 91 7.13 18.82 -8.03
C ILE A 91 5.91 17.98 -7.68
N GLN A 92 5.10 18.42 -6.72
CA GLN A 92 3.85 17.74 -6.36
C GLN A 92 2.92 17.62 -7.57
N ALA A 93 2.76 18.67 -8.38
CA ALA A 93 1.94 18.61 -9.59
C ALA A 93 2.43 17.56 -10.60
N VAL A 94 3.75 17.35 -10.71
CA VAL A 94 4.32 16.28 -11.54
C VAL A 94 4.00 14.91 -10.95
N LEU A 95 4.18 14.75 -9.64
CA LEU A 95 3.89 13.50 -8.94
C LEU A 95 2.40 13.14 -9.01
N ASP A 96 1.50 14.08 -8.72
CA ASP A 96 0.05 13.90 -8.82
C ASP A 96 -0.38 13.48 -10.23
N LYS A 97 0.26 14.06 -11.26
CA LYS A 97 0.00 13.67 -12.64
C LYS A 97 0.53 12.27 -12.97
N ALA A 98 1.72 11.92 -12.51
CA ALA A 98 2.32 10.61 -12.77
C ALA A 98 1.57 9.48 -12.05
N PHE A 99 1.12 9.75 -10.82
CA PHE A 99 0.41 8.82 -9.95
C PHE A 99 -1.10 9.08 -9.88
N SER A 100 -1.67 9.61 -10.98
CA SER A 100 -3.09 9.98 -11.03
C SER A 100 -4.06 8.79 -11.07
N SER A 101 -3.54 7.57 -11.11
CA SER A 101 -4.32 6.34 -11.17
C SER A 101 -4.06 5.45 -9.96
N ASP A 102 -4.98 4.52 -9.73
CA ASP A 102 -4.89 3.54 -8.65
C ASP A 102 -3.78 2.49 -8.87
N HIS A 103 -3.14 2.46 -10.05
CA HIS A 103 -2.18 1.42 -10.43
C HIS A 103 -1.04 1.20 -9.43
N ALA A 104 -0.48 2.28 -8.89
CA ALA A 104 0.60 2.24 -7.90
C ALA A 104 0.20 2.87 -6.55
N THR A 105 -0.98 3.52 -6.48
CA THR A 105 -1.42 4.23 -5.27
C THR A 105 -2.37 3.39 -4.43
N LYS A 106 -3.11 2.44 -5.02
CA LYS A 106 -3.96 1.51 -4.29
C LYS A 106 -3.21 0.20 -4.06
N TYR A 107 -3.19 -0.25 -2.81
CA TYR A 107 -2.62 -1.54 -2.41
C TYR A 107 -3.44 -2.12 -1.26
N TRP A 108 -3.08 -3.30 -0.79
CA TRP A 108 -3.72 -3.92 0.37
C TRP A 108 -2.67 -4.42 1.37
N MET A 109 -3.06 -4.48 2.63
CA MET A 109 -2.27 -5.09 3.69
C MET A 109 -3.00 -6.29 4.27
N LEU A 110 -2.23 -7.33 4.64
CA LEU A 110 -2.74 -8.54 5.27
C LEU A 110 -2.67 -8.40 6.80
N ASP A 111 -3.35 -7.39 7.33
CA ASP A 111 -3.33 -7.01 8.75
C ASP A 111 -4.54 -7.53 9.55
N GLY A 112 -5.50 -8.15 8.85
CA GLY A 112 -6.68 -8.77 9.46
C GLY A 112 -6.45 -10.21 9.96
N PRO A 113 -7.51 -10.85 10.48
CA PRO A 113 -7.46 -12.26 10.90
C PRO A 113 -7.16 -13.21 9.74
N GLU A 114 -6.58 -14.37 10.08
CA GLU A 114 -6.45 -15.51 9.18
C GLU A 114 -7.85 -16.10 8.90
N VAL A 115 -8.12 -16.42 7.64
CA VAL A 115 -9.39 -16.97 7.18
C VAL A 115 -9.30 -18.49 7.11
N ILE A 116 -10.19 -19.16 7.82
CA ILE A 116 -10.37 -20.61 7.77
C ILE A 116 -11.41 -20.89 6.69
N ILE A 117 -11.02 -21.61 5.64
CA ILE A 117 -11.95 -22.14 4.63
C ILE A 117 -12.70 -23.31 5.28
N ASP A 118 -14.01 -23.16 5.47
CA ASP A 118 -14.91 -24.11 6.15
C ASP A 118 -16.03 -24.65 5.24
#